data_AF-A0AAU3GTE8-F1
#
_entry.id   AF-A0AAU3GTE8-F1
#
_cell.length_a   1.000
_cell.length_b   1.000
_cell.length_c   1.000
_cell.angle_alpha   90.00
_cell.angle_beta   90.00
_cell.angle_gamma   90.00
#
_symmetry.space_group_name_H-M   'P 1'
#
loop_
_entity.id
_entity.type
_entity.pdbx_description
1 polymer ?
#
loop_
_entity_poly.entity_id
_entity_poly.type
_entity_poly.pdbx_seq_one_letter_code
_entity_poly.pdbx_strand_id
1 'polypeptide(L)'
;MNKLFKGNAVRTLARAAAVTGLTVALAVPATAATAAAPAAIPPGLSCDTGKHANDDYTGYALCANNGSATQTFWVHLVCGWSPDVDGEHVTLRPGESGQSTAHCAGLGTGIGEIQVRP
;
A
#
# COMPACT_ATOMS: atom_id res chain seq x y z
N MET A 1 -21.32 -53.57 -63.37
CA MET A 1 -20.01 -54.25 -63.47
C MET A 1 -19.22 -53.90 -62.22
N ASN A 2 -18.87 -54.91 -61.43
CA ASN A 2 -18.31 -54.84 -60.08
C ASN A 2 -16.88 -54.27 -60.05
N LYS A 3 -16.50 -53.65 -58.92
CA LYS A 3 -15.36 -54.11 -58.11
C LYS A 3 -15.42 -53.54 -56.69
N LEU A 4 -15.92 -54.39 -55.78
CA LEU A 4 -15.63 -54.36 -54.35
C LEU A 4 -14.14 -54.68 -54.14
N PHE A 5 -13.43 -53.84 -53.40
CA PHE A 5 -12.22 -54.27 -52.69
C PHE A 5 -12.42 -54.09 -51.18
N LYS A 6 -12.04 -55.16 -50.49
CA LYS A 6 -12.27 -55.52 -49.10
C LYS A 6 -11.06 -55.08 -48.26
N GLY A 7 -11.33 -54.77 -46.98
CA GLY A 7 -10.37 -54.85 -45.87
C GLY A 7 -9.65 -53.53 -45.59
N ASN A 8 -9.40 -53.12 -44.34
CA ASN A 8 -9.46 -53.83 -43.08
C ASN A 8 -9.77 -52.85 -41.95
N ALA A 9 -10.44 -53.35 -40.91
CA ALA A 9 -10.97 -52.57 -39.83
C ALA A 9 -9.92 -52.17 -38.76
N VAL A 10 -10.36 -51.24 -37.91
CA VAL A 10 -9.97 -51.02 -36.51
C VAL A 10 -8.62 -50.31 -36.27
N ARG A 11 -8.68 -49.09 -35.74
CA ARG A 11 -8.54 -48.79 -34.30
C ARG A 11 -8.44 -47.28 -34.10
N THR A 12 -9.49 -46.73 -33.49
CA THR A 12 -9.53 -45.43 -32.83
C THR A 12 -8.29 -45.27 -31.96
N LEU A 13 -7.40 -44.36 -32.34
CA LEU A 13 -6.36 -43.84 -31.45
C LEU A 13 -6.66 -42.36 -31.24
N ALA A 14 -7.66 -42.11 -30.39
CA ALA A 14 -7.77 -40.84 -29.69
C ALA A 14 -6.47 -40.68 -28.88
N ARG A 15 -5.52 -39.91 -29.42
CA ARG A 15 -4.36 -39.46 -28.64
C ARG A 15 -4.89 -38.44 -27.65
N ALA A 16 -5.20 -38.92 -26.45
CA ALA A 16 -5.43 -38.09 -25.29
C ALA A 16 -4.20 -37.18 -25.13
N ALA A 17 -4.34 -35.91 -25.47
CA ALA A 17 -3.40 -34.88 -25.10
C ALA A 17 -3.51 -34.72 -23.58
N ALA A 18 -2.63 -35.40 -22.85
CA ALA A 18 -2.45 -35.16 -21.43
C ALA A 18 -1.83 -33.75 -21.29
N VAL A 19 -2.70 -32.75 -21.11
CA VAL A 19 -2.28 -31.41 -20.68
C VAL A 19 -1.91 -31.57 -19.21
N THR A 20 -0.64 -31.83 -18.94
CA THR A 20 -0.08 -31.72 -17.59
C THR A 20 -0.19 -30.26 -17.17
N GLY A 21 -1.22 -29.95 -16.38
CA GLY A 21 -1.40 -28.65 -15.78
C GLY A 21 -0.22 -28.32 -14.88
N LEU A 22 0.58 -27.34 -15.29
CA LEU A 22 1.61 -26.75 -14.44
C LEU A 22 0.89 -25.80 -13.47
N THR A 23 0.46 -26.31 -12.32
CA THR A 23 -0.03 -25.46 -11.23
C THR A 23 1.17 -24.76 -10.60
N VAL A 24 1.50 -23.57 -11.11
CA VAL A 24 2.42 -22.65 -10.43
C VAL A 24 1.69 -22.14 -9.19
N ALA A 25 1.94 -22.80 -8.05
CA ALA A 25 1.53 -22.29 -6.75
C ALA A 25 2.33 -21.02 -6.47
N LEU A 26 1.72 -19.87 -6.73
CA LEU A 26 2.23 -18.57 -6.30
C LEU A 26 2.22 -18.56 -4.77
N ALA A 27 3.36 -18.90 -4.16
CA ALA A 27 3.59 -18.69 -2.75
C ALA A 27 3.64 -17.17 -2.53
N VAL A 28 2.51 -16.59 -2.13
CA VAL A 28 2.45 -15.20 -1.69
C VAL A 28 3.14 -15.16 -0.33
N PRO A 29 4.31 -14.51 -0.19
CA PRO A 29 4.88 -14.30 1.13
C PRO A 29 3.91 -13.40 1.90
N ALA A 30 3.31 -13.95 2.95
CA ALA A 30 2.60 -13.15 3.94
C ALA A 30 3.64 -12.37 4.73
N THR A 31 4.06 -11.22 4.21
CA THR A 31 4.81 -10.24 4.98
C THR A 31 3.90 -9.75 6.09
N ALA A 32 4.18 -10.19 7.32
CA ALA A 32 3.52 -9.67 8.50
C ALA A 32 3.74 -8.15 8.52
N ALA A 33 2.66 -7.39 8.49
CA ALA A 33 2.69 -5.95 8.69
C ALA A 33 3.19 -5.69 10.11
N THR A 34 4.48 -5.40 10.25
CA THR A 34 5.04 -4.82 11.47
C THR A 34 4.40 -3.45 11.62
N ALA A 35 3.49 -3.29 12.58
CA ALA A 35 3.06 -1.98 13.04
C ALA A 35 4.30 -1.27 13.59
N ALA A 36 4.81 -0.24 12.91
CA ALA A 36 5.93 0.51 13.45
C ALA A 36 5.44 1.31 14.66
N ALA A 37 6.32 1.44 15.65
CA ALA A 37 6.03 2.21 16.83
C ALA A 37 5.77 3.67 16.43
N PRO A 38 4.82 4.37 17.07
CA PRO A 38 4.52 5.76 16.75
C PRO A 38 5.82 6.56 16.80
N ALA A 39 6.14 7.25 15.70
CA ALA A 39 7.26 8.17 15.66
C ALA A 39 7.11 9.16 16.83
N ALA A 40 8.14 9.25 17.66
CA ALA A 40 8.10 10.12 18.83
C ALA A 40 7.88 11.56 18.37
N ILE A 41 6.77 12.16 18.78
CA ILE A 41 6.46 13.56 18.47
C ILE A 41 7.61 14.41 19.04
N PRO A 42 8.17 15.36 18.26
CA PRO A 42 9.27 16.19 18.72
C PRO A 42 8.91 16.93 20.01
N PRO A 43 9.84 17.08 20.97
CA PRO A 43 9.56 17.77 22.22
C PRO A 43 9.09 19.21 21.98
N GLY A 44 7.94 19.56 22.56
CA GLY A 44 7.31 20.88 22.39
C GLY A 44 6.26 20.93 21.28
N LEU A 45 6.16 19.92 20.42
CA LEU A 45 5.01 19.72 19.54
C LEU A 45 3.99 18.80 20.20
N SER A 46 2.71 19.15 20.10
CA SER A 46 1.60 18.28 20.43
C SER A 46 0.81 18.03 19.14
N CYS A 47 0.77 16.79 18.69
CA CYS A 47 0.22 16.43 17.39
C CYS A 47 -0.87 15.38 17.51
N ASP A 48 -1.92 15.55 16.70
CA ASP A 48 -2.93 14.57 16.39
C ASP A 48 -2.77 14.12 14.94
N THR A 49 -2.78 12.81 14.69
CA THR A 49 -2.67 12.26 13.35
C THR A 49 -3.89 11.44 13.01
N GLY A 50 -4.30 11.49 11.75
CA GLY A 50 -5.48 10.78 11.30
C GLY A 50 -5.59 10.67 9.80
N LYS A 51 -6.51 9.81 9.36
CA LYS A 51 -6.93 9.70 7.96
C LYS A 51 -8.13 10.60 7.73
N HIS A 52 -8.31 11.06 6.50
CA HIS A 52 -9.57 11.69 6.10
C HIS A 52 -10.72 10.67 6.22
N ALA A 53 -11.86 11.10 6.77
CA ALA A 53 -12.98 10.20 7.09
C ALA A 53 -13.60 9.49 5.87
N ASN A 54 -13.37 10.02 4.67
CA ASN A 54 -13.90 9.52 3.41
C ASN A 54 -12.80 9.11 2.42
N ASP A 55 -11.54 9.11 2.84
CA ASP A 55 -10.39 8.80 1.98
C ASP A 55 -9.27 8.13 2.78
N ASP A 56 -9.09 6.84 2.54
CA ASP A 56 -8.05 6.02 3.18
C ASP A 56 -6.64 6.29 2.65
N TYR A 57 -6.48 7.12 1.60
CA TYR A 57 -5.21 7.51 1.00
C TYR A 57 -4.74 8.90 1.42
N THR A 58 -5.62 9.73 2.00
CA THR A 58 -5.24 11.05 2.54
C THR A 58 -5.06 10.97 4.05
N GLY A 59 -3.91 11.41 4.52
CA GLY A 59 -3.57 11.49 5.94
C GLY A 59 -3.12 12.89 6.32
N TYR A 60 -3.29 13.23 7.60
CA TYR A 60 -2.91 14.53 8.14
C TYR A 60 -2.16 14.39 9.46
N ALA A 61 -1.38 15.42 9.77
CA ALA A 61 -0.85 15.72 11.08
C ALA A 61 -1.29 17.14 11.47
N LEU A 62 -2.09 17.26 12.52
CA LEU A 62 -2.49 18.53 13.12
C LEU A 62 -1.61 18.76 14.34
N CYS A 63 -0.74 19.76 14.32
CA CYS A 63 0.20 20.02 15.39
C CYS A 63 0.07 21.43 15.97
N ALA A 64 0.29 21.54 17.27
CA ALA A 64 0.45 22.78 18.00
C ALA A 64 1.88 22.87 18.58
N ASN A 65 2.52 24.03 18.41
CA ASN A 65 3.84 24.29 18.99
C ASN A 65 3.69 24.90 20.38
N ASN A 66 3.72 24.04 21.40
CA ASN A 66 3.70 24.41 22.81
C ASN A 66 5.11 24.71 23.37
N GLY A 67 6.14 24.61 22.53
CA GLY A 67 7.52 24.92 22.88
C GLY A 67 7.82 26.42 22.86
N SER A 68 9.09 26.76 23.08
CA SER A 68 9.59 28.14 23.11
C SER A 68 10.35 28.56 21.85
N ALA A 69 10.55 27.65 20.89
CA ALA A 69 11.25 27.90 19.63
C ALA A 69 10.33 27.63 18.44
N THR A 70 10.58 28.30 17.31
CA THR A 70 9.94 27.97 16.03
C THR A 70 10.34 26.56 15.61
N GLN A 71 9.35 25.76 15.20
CA GLN A 71 9.56 24.38 14.76
C GLN A 71 8.91 24.16 13.39
N THR A 72 9.52 23.32 12.58
CA THR A 72 8.91 22.81 11.35
C THR A 72 8.44 21.39 11.61
N PHE A 73 7.35 20.99 10.98
CA PHE A 73 6.91 19.60 10.97
C PHE A 73 6.25 19.26 9.64
N TRP A 74 6.19 17.97 9.33
CA TRP A 74 5.36 17.45 8.25
C TRP A 74 4.82 16.05 8.59
N VAL A 75 3.73 15.69 7.92
CA VAL A 75 3.21 14.32 7.96
C VAL A 75 4.00 13.44 7.00
N HIS A 76 4.37 12.24 7.46
CA HIS A 76 4.95 11.20 6.63
C HIS A 76 3.97 10.03 6.59
N LEU A 77 3.53 9.65 5.39
CA LEU A 77 2.58 8.56 5.19
C LEU A 77 3.30 7.35 4.63
N VAL A 78 3.10 6.22 5.30
CA VAL A 78 3.53 4.91 4.78
C VAL A 78 2.41 4.38 3.88
N CYS A 79 2.68 4.27 2.58
CA CYS A 79 1.65 4.03 1.55
C CYS A 79 1.52 2.57 1.13
N GLY A 80 1.97 1.64 1.98
CA GLY A 80 1.85 0.21 1.76
C GLY A 80 2.66 -0.27 0.56
N TRP A 81 1.98 -0.49 -0.57
CA TRP A 81 2.60 -0.92 -1.84
C TRP A 81 3.03 0.25 -2.72
N SER A 82 2.48 1.43 -2.47
CA SER A 82 2.89 2.66 -3.12
C SER A 82 4.10 3.27 -2.39
N PRO A 83 4.92 4.07 -3.09
CA PRO A 83 5.96 4.85 -2.43
C PRO A 83 5.39 5.72 -1.31
N ASP A 84 6.09 5.75 -0.19
CA ASP A 84 5.78 6.64 0.94
C ASP A 84 5.87 8.10 0.52
N VAL A 85 5.07 8.96 1.15
CA VAL A 85 5.00 10.38 0.80
C VAL A 85 5.13 11.25 2.04
N ASP A 86 5.84 12.36 1.87
CA ASP A 86 5.87 13.45 2.83
C ASP A 86 4.86 14.52 2.42
N GLY A 87 4.23 15.12 3.43
CA GLY A 87 3.32 16.24 3.27
C GLY A 87 4.03 17.57 3.23
N GLU A 88 3.23 18.63 3.25
CA GLU A 88 3.77 19.98 3.31
C GLU A 88 4.53 20.24 4.61
N HIS A 89 5.69 20.88 4.50
CA HIS A 89 6.49 21.30 5.65
C HIS A 89 5.90 22.57 6.24
N VAL A 90 5.35 22.46 7.44
CA VAL A 90 4.67 23.55 8.13
C VAL A 90 5.56 24.08 9.23
N THR A 91 5.91 25.36 9.16
CA THR A 91 6.67 26.05 10.20
C THR A 91 5.74 26.81 11.13
N LEU A 92 5.82 26.51 12.43
CA LEU A 92 5.01 27.11 13.49
C LEU A 92 5.89 27.86 14.49
N ARG A 93 5.55 29.11 14.78
CA ARG A 93 6.09 29.83 15.94
C ARG A 93 5.51 29.28 17.25
N PRO A 94 6.12 29.59 18.41
CA PRO A 94 5.53 29.28 19.72
C PRO A 94 4.08 29.77 19.83
N GLY A 95 3.18 28.88 20.23
CA GLY A 95 1.74 29.13 20.36
C GLY A 95 0.94 29.00 19.07
N GLU A 96 1.57 28.81 17.91
CA GLU A 96 0.86 28.57 16.64
C GLU A 96 0.46 27.10 16.50
N SER A 97 -0.54 26.86 15.65
CA SER A 97 -0.99 25.52 15.24
C SER A 97 -1.12 25.47 13.73
N GLY A 98 -0.96 24.28 13.16
CA GLY A 98 -1.08 24.08 11.73
C GLY A 98 -1.33 22.62 11.38
N GLN A 99 -1.56 22.37 10.10
CA GLN A 99 -1.83 21.04 9.57
C GLN A 99 -0.92 20.75 8.38
N SER A 100 -0.26 19.61 8.41
CA SER A 100 0.42 19.02 7.26
C SER A 100 -0.42 17.86 6.72
N THR A 101 -0.60 17.81 5.40
CA THR A 101 -1.42 16.81 4.72
C THR A 101 -0.63 16.19 3.57
N ALA A 102 -0.81 14.89 3.36
CA ALA A 102 -0.26 14.18 2.21
C ALA A 102 -1.26 13.17 1.67
N HIS A 103 -1.03 12.71 0.44
CA HIS A 103 -1.88 11.73 -0.24
C HIS A 103 -1.04 10.64 -0.86
N CYS A 104 -1.29 9.39 -0.45
CA CYS A 104 -0.70 8.22 -1.06
C CYS A 104 -1.25 8.00 -2.47
N ALA A 105 -0.45 7.47 -3.38
CA ALA A 105 -0.96 7.01 -4.67
C ALA A 105 -1.98 5.87 -4.47
N GLY A 106 -3.05 5.86 -5.28
CA GLY A 106 -4.15 4.89 -5.19
C GLY A 106 -3.83 3.43 -5.55
N LEU A 107 -2.55 3.04 -5.52
CA LEU A 107 -2.08 1.70 -5.85
C LEU A 107 -1.77 0.96 -4.52
N GLY A 108 -2.80 0.53 -3.80
CA GLY A 108 -2.60 -0.16 -2.52
C GLY A 108 -3.87 -0.38 -1.71
N THR A 109 -3.69 -0.61 -0.40
CA THR A 109 -4.77 -0.75 0.59
C THR A 109 -5.05 0.55 1.36
N GLY A 110 -4.52 1.69 0.88
CA GLY A 110 -4.49 2.96 1.61
C GLY A 110 -3.27 3.12 2.51
N ILE A 111 -3.35 4.07 3.42
CA ILE A 111 -2.29 4.41 4.37
C ILE A 111 -2.11 3.28 5.39
N GLY A 112 -0.89 2.75 5.49
CA GLY A 112 -0.50 1.78 6.52
C GLY A 112 -0.17 2.45 7.85
N GLU A 113 0.48 3.61 7.81
CA GLU A 113 0.92 4.34 9.00
C GLU A 113 1.03 5.84 8.75
N ILE A 114 0.84 6.63 9.82
CA ILE A 114 0.98 8.08 9.81
C ILE A 114 1.97 8.48 10.88
N GLN A 115 3.03 9.18 10.47
CA GLN A 115 4.08 9.66 11.34
C GLN A 115 4.20 11.18 11.24
N VAL A 116 4.64 11.82 12.32
CA VAL A 116 5.02 13.24 12.29
C VAL A 116 6.54 13.32 12.31
N ARG A 117 7.11 14.13 11.42
CA ARG A 117 8.55 14.38 11.34
C ARG A 117 8.85 15.86 11.58
N PRO A 118 9.97 16.20 12.26
CA PRO A 118 10.46 17.57 12.44
C PRO A 118 11.32 18.08 11.28
#